data_AF-A0A2D6ME46-F1
#
_entry.id   AF-A0A2D6ME46-F1
#
_cell.length_a   1.000
_cell.length_b   1.000
_cell.length_c   1.000
_cell.angle_alpha   90.00
_cell.angle_beta   90.00
_cell.angle_gamma   90.00
#
_symmetry.space_group_name_H-M   'P 1'
#
loop_
_entity.id
_entity.type
_entity.pdbx_description
1 polymer ?
#
loop_
_entity_poly.entity_id
_entity_poly.type
_entity_poly.pdbx_seq_one_letter_code
_entity_poly.pdbx_strand_id
1 'polypeptide(L)' 'MTSAELYESLNDLWEEFQENHRKFADKGNKSAGTRARKAIGEVKKLVTEYRKVSVEESKS' A
#
# COMPACT_ATOMS: atom_id res chain seq x y z
N MET A 1 3.28 14.79 7.09
CA MET A 1 2.77 14.08 5.91
C MET A 1 1.28 14.39 5.84
N THR A 2 0.78 14.91 4.73
CA THR A 2 -0.65 15.19 4.53
C THR A 2 -1.41 13.91 4.20
N SER A 3 -2.74 13.94 4.28
CA SER A 3 -3.54 12.78 3.82
C SER A 3 -3.33 12.50 2.34
N ALA A 4 -3.02 13.52 1.52
CA ALA A 4 -2.69 13.37 0.11
C ALA A 4 -1.35 12.63 -0.10
N GLU A 5 -0.29 13.01 0.62
CA GLU A 5 1.01 12.31 0.53
C GLU A 5 0.92 10.84 1.01
N LEU A 6 0.11 10.59 2.04
CA LEU A 6 -0.20 9.22 2.50
C LEU A 6 -0.99 8.44 1.45
N TYR A 7 -1.93 9.09 0.74
CA TYR A 7 -2.69 8.48 -0.33
C TYR A 7 -1.78 8.04 -1.49
N GLU A 8 -0.88 8.91 -1.96
CA GLU A 8 0.08 8.56 -3.02
C GLU A 8 0.95 7.37 -2.60
N SER A 9 1.47 7.41 -1.36
CA SER A 9 2.27 6.31 -0.81
C SER A 9 1.48 4.99 -0.74
N LEU A 10 0.19 5.05 -0.38
CA LEU A 10 -0.70 3.90 -0.38
C LEU A 10 -0.97 3.38 -1.80
N ASN A 11 -1.15 4.28 -2.78
CA ASN A 11 -1.38 3.91 -4.17
C ASN A 11 -0.17 3.19 -4.77
N ASP A 12 1.03 3.73 -4.60
CA ASP A 12 2.27 3.12 -5.08
C ASP A 12 2.46 1.71 -4.52
N LEU A 13 2.28 1.54 -3.20
CA LEU A 13 2.36 0.23 -2.55
C LEU A 13 1.27 -0.73 -3.03
N TRP A 14 0.08 -0.23 -3.34
CA TRP A 14 -1.01 -1.03 -3.87
C TRP A 14 -0.72 -1.51 -5.29
N GLU A 15 -0.17 -0.66 -6.15
CA GLU A 15 0.29 -1.02 -7.49
C GLU A 15 1.39 -2.09 -7.44
N GLU A 16 2.40 -1.90 -6.58
CA GLU A 16 3.45 -2.90 -6.34
C GLU A 16 2.88 -4.24 -5.87
N PHE A 17 1.93 -4.19 -4.93
CA PHE A 17 1.25 -5.39 -4.45
C PHE A 17 0.55 -6.12 -5.59
N GLN A 18 -0.25 -5.41 -6.38
CA GLN A 18 -1.01 -6.00 -7.47
C GLN A 18 -0.11 -6.59 -8.56
N GLU A 19 0.92 -5.86 -8.99
CA GLU A 19 1.85 -6.33 -10.01
C GLU A 19 2.56 -7.62 -9.57
N ASN A 20 3.10 -7.63 -8.35
CA ASN A 20 3.81 -8.78 -7.83
C ASN A 20 2.88 -9.95 -7.53
N HIS A 21 1.65 -9.69 -7.07
CA HIS A 21 0.63 -10.71 -6.87
C HIS A 21 0.29 -11.39 -8.19
N ARG A 22 0.04 -10.62 -9.25
CA ARG A 22 -0.24 -11.15 -10.60
C ARG A 22 0.92 -12.01 -11.11
N LYS A 23 2.17 -11.56 -10.99
CA LYS A 23 3.36 -12.34 -11.38
C LYS A 23 3.50 -13.66 -10.60
N PHE A 24 3.16 -13.65 -9.30
CA PHE A 24 3.17 -14.86 -8.48
C PHE A 24 2.05 -15.83 -8.88
N ALA A 25 0.83 -15.33 -9.09
CA ALA A 25 -0.33 -16.14 -9.45
C ALA A 25 -0.20 -16.79 -10.82
N ASP A 26 0.33 -16.07 -11.82
CA ASP A 26 0.47 -16.54 -13.19
C ASP A 26 1.64 -17.55 -13.35
N LYS A 27 2.80 -17.24 -12.73
CA LYS A 27 4.06 -17.94 -13.02
C LYS A 27 4.68 -18.66 -11.82
N GLY A 28 4.03 -18.66 -10.67
CA GLY A 28 4.57 -19.25 -9.43
C GLY A 28 5.87 -18.56 -8.95
N ASN A 29 6.13 -17.32 -9.38
CA ASN A 29 7.38 -16.62 -9.05
C ASN A 29 7.46 -16.29 -7.55
N LYS A 30 8.17 -17.12 -6.78
CA LYS A 30 8.28 -17.00 -5.32
C LYS A 30 8.80 -15.64 -4.85
N SER A 31 9.72 -15.02 -5.62
CA SER A 31 10.27 -13.71 -5.28
C SER A 31 9.21 -12.61 -5.38
N ALA A 32 8.35 -12.66 -6.41
CA ALA A 32 7.20 -11.76 -6.55
C ALA A 32 6.21 -11.99 -5.40
N GLY A 33 5.96 -13.23 -5.00
CA GLY A 33 5.12 -13.52 -3.83
C GLY A 33 5.64 -12.87 -2.54
N THR A 34 6.96 -12.86 -2.31
CA THR A 34 7.56 -12.17 -1.16
C THR A 34 7.41 -10.65 -1.26
N ARG A 35 7.61 -10.06 -2.45
CA ARG A 35 7.42 -8.61 -2.65
C ARG A 35 5.97 -8.20 -2.45
N ALA A 36 5.00 -8.96 -2.96
CA ALA A 36 3.57 -8.71 -2.75
C ALA A 36 3.22 -8.69 -1.26
N ARG A 37 3.69 -9.69 -0.48
CA ARG A 37 3.46 -9.73 0.97
C ARG A 37 4.12 -8.58 1.72
N LYS A 38 5.28 -8.10 1.26
CA LYS A 38 5.94 -6.92 1.83
C LYS A 38 5.10 -5.66 1.57
N ALA A 39 4.72 -5.40 0.31
CA ALA A 39 3.96 -4.22 -0.08
C ALA A 39 2.63 -4.11 0.68
N ILE A 40 1.84 -5.20 0.75
CA ILE A 40 0.58 -5.20 1.51
C ILE A 40 0.79 -5.02 3.02
N GLY A 41 1.94 -5.47 3.56
CA GLY A 41 2.34 -5.23 4.94
C GLY A 41 2.63 -3.76 5.22
N GLU A 42 3.24 -3.04 4.28
CA GLU A 42 3.46 -1.59 4.37
C GLU A 42 2.14 -0.82 4.23
N VAL A 43 1.24 -1.21 3.31
CA VAL A 43 -0.12 -0.65 3.21
C VAL A 43 -0.82 -0.70 4.57
N LYS A 44 -0.81 -1.87 5.23
CA LYS A 44 -1.43 -2.04 6.56
C LYS A 44 -0.93 -1.03 7.60
N LYS A 45 0.36 -0.64 7.55
CA LYS A 45 0.93 0.33 8.51
C LYS A 45 0.41 1.75 8.25
N LEU A 46 0.15 2.10 6.99
CA LEU A 46 -0.23 3.46 6.59
C LEU A 46 -1.74 3.72 6.69
N VAL A 47 -2.60 2.69 6.59
CA VAL A 47 -4.06 2.85 6.59
C VAL A 47 -4.58 3.61 7.83
N THR A 48 -4.07 3.28 9.02
CA THR A 48 -4.50 3.97 10.26
C THR A 48 -4.07 5.42 10.29
N GLU A 49 -2.84 5.71 9.85
CA GLU A 49 -2.30 7.06 9.81
C GLU A 49 -3.05 7.94 8.80
N TYR A 50 -3.30 7.42 7.59
CA TYR A 50 -4.13 8.09 6.59
C TYR A 50 -5.49 8.50 7.15
N ARG A 51 -6.20 7.55 7.79
CA ARG A 51 -7.50 7.84 8.40
C ARG A 51 -7.41 8.95 9.44
N LYS A 52 -6.40 8.89 10.31
CA LYS A 52 -6.21 9.89 11.38
C LYS A 52 -5.97 11.28 10.77
N VAL A 53 -4.99 11.40 9.89
CA VAL A 53 -4.60 12.68 9.26
C VAL A 53 -5.76 13.25 8.44
N SER A 54 -6.44 12.42 7.65
CA SER A 54 -7.61 12.85 6.86
C SER A 54 -8.74 13.41 7.74
N VAL A 55 -9.03 12.78 8.89
CA VAL A 55 -10.02 13.28 9.84
C VAL A 55 -9.58 14.58 10.50
N GLU A 56 -8.29 14.71 10.85
CA GLU A 56 -7.75 15.94 11.42
C GLU A 56 -7.81 17.12 10.43
N GLU A 57 -7.44 16.88 9.18
CA GLU A 57 -7.51 17.88 8.10
C GLU A 57 -8.94 18.34 7.83
N SER A 58 -9.94 17.45 7.94
CA SER A 58 -11.35 17.81 7.71
C SER A 58 -11.98 18.75 8.75
N LYS A 59 -11.29 18.99 9.87
CA LYS A 59 -11.75 19.85 10.97
C LYS A 59 -11.22 21.28 10.88
N SER A 60 -10.32 21.54 9.95
CA SER A 60 -9.63 22.82 9.78
C SER A 60 -10.18 23.62 8.61
#